data_AF-A0AAJ1ZQM1-F1
#
_entry.id   AF-A0AAJ1ZQM1-F1
#
_cell.length_a   1.000
_cell.length_b   1.000
_cell.length_c   1.000
_cell.angle_alpha   90.00
_cell.angle_beta   90.00
_cell.angle_gamma   90.00
#
_symmetry.space_group_name_H-M   'P 1'
#
loop_
_entity.id
_entity.type
_entity.pdbx_description
1 polymer ?
#
loop_
_entity_poly.entity_id
_entity_poly.type
_entity_poly.pdbx_seq_one_letter_code
_entity_poly.pdbx_strand_id
1 'polypeptide(L)'
;MNDAARYRDRYLQDANDATLTLWACDRGHHWDDAVDAAQNIRCMNCASHRREVEMQRLHGIAQMRGGALLSPGRADIKAPPSWRCAWGHVWDADIESAQRSWCAECGRTVFSKYR
;
A
#
# COMPACT_ATOMS: atom_id res chain seq x y z
N MET A 1 -2.51 -21.58 -10.19
CA MET A 1 -2.20 -21.78 -8.75
C MET A 1 -1.57 -23.15 -8.42
N ASN A 2 -1.49 -24.12 -9.35
CA ASN A 2 -0.90 -25.45 -9.07
C ASN A 2 0.47 -25.75 -9.72
N ASP A 3 1.08 -24.81 -10.45
CA ASP A 3 2.34 -25.07 -11.14
C ASP A 3 3.61 -24.66 -10.37
N ALA A 4 3.48 -23.84 -9.32
CA ALA A 4 4.62 -23.40 -8.52
C ALA A 4 5.23 -24.53 -7.67
N ALA A 5 4.44 -25.54 -7.28
CA ALA A 5 4.94 -26.70 -6.52
C ALA A 5 5.80 -27.64 -7.38
N ARG A 6 5.43 -27.81 -8.66
CA ARG A 6 6.13 -28.70 -9.60
C ARG A 6 7.52 -28.19 -9.96
N TYR A 7 7.72 -26.87 -9.93
CA TYR A 7 9.01 -26.25 -10.22
C TYR A 7 10.04 -26.46 -9.10
N ARG A 8 9.58 -26.40 -7.83
CA ARG A 8 10.39 -26.66 -6.64
C ARG A 8 10.85 -28.12 -6.58
N ASP A 9 9.94 -29.05 -6.81
CA ASP A 9 10.24 -30.48 -6.65
C ASP A 9 11.19 -31.00 -7.74
N ARG A 10 11.13 -30.42 -8.96
CA ARG A 10 12.07 -30.74 -10.05
C ARG A 10 13.47 -30.17 -9.84
N TYR A 11 13.60 -29.07 -9.11
CA TYR A 11 14.88 -28.39 -8.88
C TYR A 11 15.68 -28.97 -7.70
N LEU A 12 14.99 -29.53 -6.69
CA LEU A 12 15.62 -30.23 -5.57
C LEU A 12 16.31 -31.55 -5.96
N GLN A 13 16.08 -32.05 -7.17
CA GLN A 13 16.76 -33.25 -7.67
C GLN A 13 18.11 -32.96 -8.34
N ASP A 14 18.41 -31.71 -8.71
CA ASP A 14 19.58 -31.36 -9.55
C ASP A 14 20.61 -30.41 -8.93
N ALA A 15 20.38 -29.84 -7.73
CA ALA A 15 21.26 -28.79 -7.20
C ALA A 15 22.31 -29.34 -6.20
N ASN A 16 23.47 -29.77 -6.72
CA ASN A 16 24.70 -29.85 -5.94
C ASN A 16 25.32 -28.45 -5.80
N ASP A 17 25.19 -27.89 -4.60
CA ASP A 17 26.18 -27.05 -3.92
C ASP A 17 26.85 -25.92 -4.74
N ALA A 18 26.16 -24.77 -4.89
CA ALA A 18 26.74 -23.42 -4.73
C ALA A 18 25.76 -22.31 -5.16
N THR A 19 25.24 -21.60 -4.15
CA THR A 19 25.16 -20.13 -4.17
C THR A 19 24.25 -19.46 -5.19
N LEU A 20 22.96 -19.81 -5.20
CA LEU A 20 21.90 -18.83 -5.45
C LEU A 20 20.82 -19.04 -4.40
N THR A 21 20.97 -18.34 -3.28
CA THR A 21 20.03 -18.35 -2.16
C THR A 21 18.68 -17.84 -2.65
N LEU A 22 17.83 -18.77 -3.09
CA LEU A 22 16.43 -18.58 -3.47
C LEU A 22 15.67 -18.02 -2.26
N TRP A 23 15.61 -16.69 -2.15
CA TRP A 23 14.90 -16.04 -1.05
C TRP A 23 13.40 -16.05 -1.35
N ALA A 24 12.66 -16.96 -0.70
CA ALA A 24 11.20 -16.93 -0.66
C ALA A 24 10.77 -15.86 0.37
N CYS A 25 9.89 -14.92 -0.03
CA CYS A 25 9.29 -13.97 0.93
C CYS A 25 8.45 -14.81 1.91
N ASP A 26 8.63 -14.68 3.24
CA ASP A 26 7.89 -15.43 4.29
C ASP A 26 6.35 -15.33 4.19
N ARG A 27 5.86 -14.43 3.33
CA ARG A 27 4.45 -14.23 2.97
C ARG A 27 3.96 -15.13 1.82
N GLY A 28 4.76 -16.09 1.37
CA GLY A 28 4.37 -17.08 0.34
C GLY A 28 4.39 -16.55 -1.10
N HIS A 29 4.95 -15.37 -1.35
CA HIS A 29 5.11 -14.84 -2.70
C HIS A 29 6.33 -15.45 -3.39
N HIS A 30 6.13 -15.96 -4.60
CA HIS A 30 7.17 -16.56 -5.43
C HIS A 30 7.76 -15.54 -6.41
N TRP A 31 8.94 -15.90 -6.94
CA TRP A 31 9.65 -15.17 -7.98
C TRP A 31 8.84 -15.16 -9.29
N ASP A 32 8.93 -14.06 -10.02
CA ASP A 32 8.42 -13.93 -11.38
C ASP A 32 9.60 -14.19 -12.34
N ASP A 33 9.49 -15.22 -13.17
CA ASP A 33 10.49 -15.64 -14.13
C ASP A 33 10.56 -14.73 -15.36
N ALA A 34 9.58 -13.83 -15.53
CA ALA A 34 9.59 -12.82 -16.59
C ALA A 34 10.52 -11.63 -16.30
N VAL A 35 11.11 -11.54 -15.11
CA VAL A 35 12.02 -10.44 -14.73
C VAL A 35 13.37 -10.95 -14.22
N ASP A 36 14.43 -10.24 -14.57
CA ASP A 36 15.80 -10.62 -14.20
C ASP A 36 16.04 -10.61 -12.68
N ALA A 37 17.03 -11.38 -12.21
CA ALA A 37 17.41 -11.47 -10.81
C ALA A 37 17.73 -10.10 -10.17
N ALA A 38 18.30 -9.17 -10.94
CA ALA A 38 18.53 -7.79 -10.49
C ALA A 38 17.24 -7.00 -10.22
N GLN A 39 16.13 -7.37 -10.86
CA GLN A 39 14.80 -6.80 -10.61
C GLN A 39 14.05 -7.54 -9.49
N ASN A 40 14.51 -8.73 -9.11
CA ASN A 40 13.97 -9.55 -8.03
C ASN A 40 14.72 -9.38 -6.69
N ILE A 41 15.58 -8.37 -6.55
CA ILE A 41 16.34 -8.04 -5.30
C ILE A 41 15.40 -7.74 -4.11
N ARG A 42 14.12 -7.43 -4.38
CA ARG A 42 13.05 -7.35 -3.40
C ARG A 42 11.80 -7.95 -4.02
N CYS A 43 11.07 -8.82 -3.30
CA CYS A 43 9.85 -9.41 -3.82
C CYS A 43 8.87 -8.30 -4.26
N MET A 44 8.72 -8.11 -5.58
CA MET A 44 7.88 -7.06 -6.17
C MET A 44 6.41 -7.25 -5.80
N ASN A 45 5.98 -8.50 -5.68
CA ASN A 45 4.67 -8.87 -5.10
C ASN A 45 4.52 -8.36 -3.66
N CYS A 46 5.58 -8.47 -2.84
CA CYS A 46 5.61 -7.92 -1.48
C CYS A 46 5.53 -6.37 -1.47
N ALA A 47 5.95 -5.65 -2.52
CA ALA A 47 5.84 -4.19 -2.64
C ALA A 47 4.49 -3.73 -3.20
N SER A 48 3.96 -4.40 -4.22
CA SER A 48 2.62 -4.15 -4.78
C SER A 48 1.54 -4.39 -3.73
N HIS A 49 1.63 -5.52 -3.01
CA HIS A 49 0.72 -5.82 -1.91
C HIS A 49 0.74 -4.74 -0.81
N ARG A 50 1.92 -4.18 -0.50
CA ARG A 50 2.03 -3.07 0.47
C ARG A 50 1.29 -1.81 -0.03
N ARG A 51 1.38 -1.50 -1.32
CA ARG A 51 0.66 -0.36 -1.92
C ARG A 51 -0.85 -0.58 -1.88
N GLU A 52 -1.31 -1.81 -2.16
CA GLU A 52 -2.72 -2.17 -2.08
C GLU A 52 -3.28 -2.02 -0.65
N VAL A 53 -2.58 -2.57 0.35
CA VAL A 53 -2.97 -2.47 1.76
C VAL A 53 -3.02 -1.00 2.21
N GLU A 54 -2.03 -0.20 1.81
CA GLU A 54 -2.02 1.23 2.13
C GLU A 54 -3.17 1.98 1.45
N MET A 55 -3.45 1.68 0.18
CA MET A 55 -4.57 2.25 -0.55
C MET A 55 -5.91 1.91 0.12
N GLN A 56 -6.10 0.64 0.53
CA GLN A 56 -7.29 0.21 1.28
C GLN A 56 -7.42 0.96 2.61
N ARG A 57 -6.30 1.15 3.32
CA ARG A 57 -6.26 1.91 4.58
C ARG A 57 -6.70 3.36 4.38
N LEU A 58 -6.19 4.04 3.34
CA LEU A 58 -6.57 5.41 3.00
C LEU A 58 -8.08 5.52 2.71
N HIS A 59 -8.61 4.64 1.87
CA HIS A 59 -10.04 4.61 1.57
C HIS A 59 -10.90 4.32 2.81
N GLY A 60 -10.45 3.41 3.67
CA GLY A 60 -11.14 3.08 4.92
C GLY A 60 -11.27 4.29 5.85
N ILE A 61 -10.21 5.10 5.99
CA ILE A 61 -10.26 6.34 6.78
C ILE A 61 -11.28 7.33 6.20
N ALA A 62 -11.24 7.53 4.88
CA ALA A 62 -12.16 8.44 4.22
C ALA A 62 -13.63 8.01 4.41
N GLN A 63 -13.92 6.73 4.21
CA GLN A 63 -15.27 6.19 4.39
C GLN A 63 -15.76 6.30 5.83
N MET A 64 -14.93 5.92 6.82
CA MET A 64 -15.29 6.02 8.25
C MET A 64 -15.62 7.45 8.68
N ARG A 65 -15.03 8.45 8.01
CA ARG A 65 -15.26 9.88 8.28
C ARG A 65 -16.31 10.51 7.37
N GLY A 66 -16.99 9.72 6.55
CA GLY A 66 -18.03 10.19 5.61
C GLY A 66 -17.49 11.04 4.47
N GLY A 67 -16.21 10.91 4.13
CA GLY A 67 -15.58 11.62 3.02
C GLY A 67 -15.00 10.68 1.96
N ALA A 68 -14.14 11.24 1.11
CA ALA A 68 -13.50 10.54 0.00
C ALA A 68 -11.99 10.82 -0.03
N LEU A 69 -11.23 9.81 -0.44
CA LEU A 69 -9.85 9.99 -0.88
C LEU A 69 -9.89 10.50 -2.33
N LEU A 70 -9.21 11.60 -2.62
CA LEU A 70 -9.09 12.14 -3.99
C LEU A 70 -7.79 11.69 -4.66
N SER A 71 -6.71 11.64 -3.89
CA SER A 71 -5.39 11.20 -4.35
C SER A 71 -4.66 10.52 -3.19
N PRO A 72 -4.02 9.35 -3.39
CA PRO A 72 -3.25 8.68 -2.35
C PRO A 72 -1.92 9.38 -2.03
N GLY A 73 -1.62 10.50 -2.68
CA GLY A 73 -0.32 11.16 -2.59
C GLY A 73 0.71 10.47 -3.49
N ARG A 74 1.90 11.05 -3.59
CA ARG A 74 2.99 10.50 -4.40
C ARG A 74 4.26 10.39 -3.57
N ALA A 75 4.78 9.17 -3.47
CA ALA A 75 5.92 8.84 -2.62
C ALA A 75 7.25 9.43 -3.12
N ASP A 76 7.38 9.63 -4.43
CA ASP A 76 8.55 10.22 -5.11
C ASP A 76 8.81 11.67 -4.68
N ILE A 77 7.74 12.46 -4.54
CA ILE A 77 7.82 13.88 -4.18
C ILE A 77 7.36 14.16 -2.74
N LYS A 78 7.18 13.12 -1.92
CA LYS A 78 6.59 13.21 -0.57
C LYS A 78 5.28 14.00 -0.52
N ALA A 79 4.49 13.93 -1.59
CA ALA A 79 3.19 14.58 -1.63
C ALA A 79 2.21 13.80 -0.74
N PRO A 80 1.58 14.45 0.25
CA PRO A 80 0.58 13.81 1.10
C PRO A 80 -0.67 13.42 0.30
N PRO A 81 -1.50 12.52 0.82
CA PRO A 81 -2.84 12.25 0.29
C PRO A 81 -3.74 13.48 0.32
N SER A 82 -4.61 13.58 -0.69
CA SER A 82 -5.65 14.59 -0.81
C SER A 82 -7.00 13.98 -0.43
N TRP A 83 -7.74 14.67 0.43
CA TRP A 83 -8.99 14.22 1.03
C TRP A 83 -10.13 15.17 0.72
N ARG A 84 -11.37 14.67 0.79
CA ARG A 84 -12.59 15.47 0.71
C ARG A 84 -13.57 15.05 1.81
N CYS A 85 -14.13 15.99 2.56
CA CYS A 85 -15.15 15.66 3.56
C CYS A 85 -16.56 15.60 2.96
N ALA A 86 -17.54 15.18 3.75
CA ALA A 86 -18.96 15.12 3.36
C ALA A 86 -19.51 16.47 2.85
N TRP A 87 -18.99 17.59 3.36
CA TRP A 87 -19.40 18.94 2.98
C TRP A 87 -18.63 19.50 1.77
N GLY A 88 -17.73 18.71 1.18
CA GLY A 88 -17.03 19.08 -0.05
C GLY A 88 -15.71 19.84 0.14
N HIS A 89 -15.30 20.17 1.37
CA HIS A 89 -13.98 20.77 1.62
C HIS A 89 -12.88 19.79 1.23
N VAL A 90 -11.80 20.31 0.63
CA VAL A 90 -10.65 19.53 0.15
C VAL A 90 -9.39 20.00 0.86
N TRP A 91 -8.57 19.06 1.31
CA TRP A 91 -7.29 19.37 1.93
C TRP A 91 -6.29 18.23 1.74
N ASP A 92 -5.01 18.58 1.90
CA ASP A 92 -3.90 17.67 1.86
C ASP A 92 -3.42 17.37 3.29
N ALA A 93 -3.30 16.09 3.64
CA ALA A 93 -2.84 15.66 4.96
C ALA A 93 -2.32 14.22 4.93
N ASP A 94 -1.32 13.91 5.77
CA ASP A 94 -0.95 12.52 6.02
C ASP A 94 -2.06 11.78 6.80
N ILE A 95 -1.91 10.45 6.91
CA ILE A 95 -2.85 9.58 7.61
C ILE A 95 -3.05 9.98 9.08
N GLU A 96 -1.96 10.27 9.80
CA GLU A 96 -2.03 10.58 11.22
C GLU A 96 -2.78 11.91 11.45
N SER A 97 -2.44 12.92 10.64
CA SER A 97 -3.08 14.22 10.63
C SER A 97 -4.58 14.11 10.32
N ALA A 98 -4.96 13.37 9.27
CA ALA A 98 -6.35 13.15 8.90
C ALA A 98 -7.14 12.36 9.98
N GLN A 99 -6.48 11.44 10.68
CA GLN A 99 -7.08 10.70 11.80
C GLN A 99 -7.29 11.57 13.05
N ARG A 100 -6.37 12.49 13.34
CA ARG A 100 -6.50 13.41 14.49
C ARG A 100 -7.52 14.52 14.20
N SER A 101 -7.38 15.15 13.04
CA SER A 101 -8.15 16.33 12.62
C SER A 101 -8.66 16.14 11.21
N TRP A 102 -9.91 15.67 11.08
CA TRP A 102 -10.48 15.32 9.78
C TRP A 102 -10.57 16.51 8.84
N CYS A 103 -11.41 17.49 9.12
CA CYS A 103 -11.56 18.67 8.26
C CYS A 103 -11.54 19.93 9.12
N ALA A 104 -10.53 20.78 8.90
CA ALA A 104 -10.36 22.02 9.67
C ALA A 104 -11.52 23.00 9.47
N GLU A 105 -12.07 23.08 8.26
CA GLU A 105 -13.24 23.92 7.98
C GLU A 105 -14.47 23.45 8.74
N CYS A 106 -14.75 22.15 8.73
CA CYS A 106 -15.84 21.56 9.53
C CYS A 106 -15.61 21.75 11.03
N GLY A 107 -14.36 21.57 11.49
CA GLY A 107 -13.99 21.82 12.87
C GLY A 107 -14.19 23.29 13.27
N ARG A 108 -14.07 24.25 12.34
CA ARG A 108 -14.38 25.66 12.62
C ARG A 108 -15.87 25.96 12.56
N THR A 109 -16.58 25.46 11.54
CA THR A 109 -17.98 25.84 11.26
C THR A 109 -19.00 25.14 12.16
N VAL A 110 -18.75 23.90 12.57
CA VAL A 110 -19.70 23.14 13.41
C VAL A 110 -19.83 23.74 14.82
N PHE A 111 -18.78 24.39 15.34
CA PHE A 111 -18.80 25.05 16.65
C PHE A 111 -19.05 26.57 16.58
N SER A 112 -18.97 27.20 15.41
CA SER A 112 -19.18 28.65 15.27
C SER A 112 -20.66 29.05 15.37
N LYS A 113 -21.60 28.13 15.11
CA LYS A 113 -23.04 28.45 15.14
C LYS A 113 -23.65 28.50 16.55
N TYR A 114 -22.90 28.09 17.58
CA TYR A 114 -23.38 28.00 18.96
C TYR A 114 -22.49 28.77 19.96
N ARG A 115 -21.63 29.67 19.45
CA ARG A 115 -20.83 30.60 20.24
C ARG A 115 -21.44 31.99 20.17
#